data_AF-A0A9W6ZH07-F1
#
_entry.id   AF-A0A9W6ZH07-F1
#
_cell.length_a   1.000
_cell.length_b   1.000
_cell.length_c   1.000
_cell.angle_alpha   90.00
_cell.angle_beta   90.00
_cell.angle_gamma   90.00
#
_symmetry.space_group_name_H-M   'P 1'
#
loop_
_entity.id
_entity.type
_entity.pdbx_description
1 polymer ?
#
loop_
_entity_poly.entity_id
_entity_poly.type
_entity_poly.pdbx_seq_one_letter_code
_entity_poly.pdbx_strand_id
1 'polypeptide(L)'
;MPAAAARLLVQALSGPTSSSSSSLTPLITELWQKLRLSNLAYESERSEYETRVPLPEQTTAQVESNDEFTRVYTPTSSFRSSVSNRLQSDESAGEDAAQLHLQETTHGEIPFDSMRSIFSDLKFFGHPTSKLPRGHFVDLGSGVGRPVIAASLLEKENFSKCIGVELLADLHGEATAASQLLVVAEDDRVSFINGGIMEKHNVRVWASTDTSVLLIHGHCFGDDLISNISQEISSLAPGSFVVSTSSPLRSPSLQLLGVRYIETSWGPCSLHYQQRINSTLNQLSDDNTADQRLVRESGVFEGVVDLLGGGGEQKREELEVAAALMVAFASASEESARRMNDLGASGRLLEVLMMDGVSVRQKAASLAALSALAGTNAIAVEIGERLEELVNSLSVVEQNLVGATVNLISVIYMSNQAKFKSKIRLESIENLEGQGYDVAEELLVYLREEDHD
;
A
#
# COMPACT_ATOMS: atom_id res chain seq x y z
N MET A 1 11.37 -3.69 5.83
CA MET A 1 12.36 -2.79 6.47
C MET A 1 11.80 -1.38 6.43
N PRO A 2 11.47 -0.73 7.56
CA PRO A 2 10.76 0.54 7.51
C PRO A 2 11.71 1.73 7.53
N ALA A 3 11.24 2.83 6.93
CA ALA A 3 11.87 4.14 6.71
C ALA A 3 12.66 4.75 7.90
N ALA A 4 12.49 4.24 9.13
CA ALA A 4 13.27 4.64 10.29
C ALA A 4 14.78 4.34 10.15
N ALA A 5 15.14 3.20 9.53
CA ALA A 5 16.55 2.84 9.31
C ALA A 5 17.21 3.75 8.25
N ALA A 6 16.46 4.15 7.23
CA ALA A 6 16.91 5.09 6.21
C ALA A 6 17.09 6.51 6.78
N ARG A 7 16.18 6.97 7.65
CA ARG A 7 16.31 8.27 8.33
C ARG A 7 17.54 8.36 9.23
N LEU A 8 17.87 7.29 9.95
CA LEU A 8 19.08 7.22 10.79
C LEU A 8 20.36 7.21 9.95
N LEU A 9 20.34 6.56 8.79
CA LEU A 9 21.47 6.56 7.84
C LEU A 9 21.73 7.97 7.26
N VAL A 10 20.66 8.68 6.87
CA VAL A 10 20.74 10.05 6.33
C VAL A 10 21.20 11.04 7.40
N GLN A 11 20.74 10.92 8.65
CA GLN A 11 21.22 11.75 9.77
C GLN A 11 22.70 11.52 10.07
N ALA A 12 23.20 10.28 10.00
CA ALA A 12 24.60 9.97 10.24
C ALA A 12 25.54 10.49 9.13
N LEU A 13 25.04 10.61 7.90
CA LEU A 13 25.81 11.07 6.74
C LEU A 13 25.78 12.61 6.53
N SER A 14 24.90 13.34 7.24
CA SER A 14 24.68 14.78 7.03
C SER A 14 25.39 15.69 8.04
N GLY A 15 26.25 15.15 8.91
CA GLY A 15 27.06 15.95 9.84
C GLY A 15 28.29 16.57 9.17
N PRO A 16 28.77 17.76 9.62
CA PRO A 16 29.93 18.40 9.03
C PRO A 16 31.21 17.57 9.29
N THR A 17 31.80 17.05 8.21
CA THR A 17 33.06 16.30 8.25
C THR A 17 34.24 17.27 8.37
N SER A 18 34.69 17.55 9.59
CA SER A 18 36.07 18.02 9.80
C SER A 18 37.00 16.82 9.94
N SER A 19 38.01 16.79 9.09
CA SER A 19 39.07 15.79 8.90
C SER A 19 39.56 15.03 10.15
N SER A 20 39.23 13.73 10.25
CA SER A 20 40.17 12.63 10.57
C SER A 20 39.46 11.28 10.36
N SER A 21 40.00 10.43 9.47
CA SER A 21 39.33 9.23 8.96
C SER A 21 39.42 7.98 9.86
N SER A 22 39.60 8.15 11.17
CA SER A 22 39.79 7.02 12.11
C SER A 22 38.62 6.76 13.06
N SER A 23 37.51 7.52 13.00
CA SER A 23 36.42 7.44 13.97
C SER A 23 35.09 6.86 13.47
N LEU A 24 35.00 6.33 12.24
CA LEU A 24 33.73 5.81 11.69
C LEU A 24 33.43 4.35 12.10
N THR A 25 34.46 3.56 12.43
CA THR A 25 34.31 2.13 12.79
C THR A 25 33.43 1.89 14.03
N PRO A 26 33.54 2.68 15.12
CA PRO A 26 32.66 2.54 16.28
C PRO A 26 31.19 2.85 15.94
N LEU A 27 30.95 3.87 15.11
CA LEU A 27 29.59 4.29 14.73
C LEU A 27 28.88 3.25 13.87
N ILE A 28 29.60 2.66 12.90
CA ILE A 28 29.09 1.57 12.04
C ILE A 28 28.82 0.31 12.88
N THR A 29 29.67 0.02 13.87
CA THR A 29 29.50 -1.13 14.77
C THR A 29 28.27 -0.96 15.67
N GLU A 30 28.06 0.24 16.21
CA GLU A 30 26.89 0.58 17.01
C GLU A 30 25.59 0.52 16.18
N LEU A 31 25.62 1.01 14.94
CA LEU A 31 24.48 0.94 14.01
C LEU A 31 24.12 -0.52 13.67
N TRP A 32 25.13 -1.36 13.44
CA TRP A 32 24.96 -2.80 13.21
C TRP A 32 24.40 -3.54 14.43
N GLN A 33 24.83 -3.19 15.65
CA GLN A 33 24.25 -3.75 16.87
C GLN A 33 22.80 -3.31 17.07
N LYS A 34 22.46 -2.05 16.82
CA LYS A 34 21.07 -1.55 16.92
C LYS A 34 20.14 -2.18 15.89
N LEU A 35 20.63 -2.39 14.65
CA LEU A 35 19.88 -3.11 13.62
C LEU A 35 19.70 -4.59 13.98
N ARG A 36 20.75 -5.25 14.49
CA ARG A 36 20.68 -6.66 14.94
C ARG A 36 19.70 -6.85 16.11
N LEU A 37 19.70 -5.93 17.07
CA LEU A 37 18.77 -5.95 18.20
C LEU A 37 17.32 -5.65 17.76
N SER A 38 17.12 -4.76 16.78
CA SER A 38 15.79 -4.50 16.21
C SER A 38 15.25 -5.71 15.43
N ASN A 39 16.13 -6.45 14.75
CA ASN A 39 15.76 -7.67 14.04
C ASN A 39 15.45 -8.83 15.00
N LEU A 40 16.21 -8.95 16.11
CA LEU A 40 15.93 -9.91 17.18
C LEU A 40 14.64 -9.56 17.95
N ALA A 41 14.35 -8.28 18.15
CA ALA A 41 13.07 -7.83 18.72
C ALA A 41 11.89 -8.16 17.79
N TYR A 42 12.06 -7.99 16.48
CA TYR A 42 11.07 -8.42 15.48
C TYR A 42 10.87 -9.94 15.46
N GLU A 43 11.93 -10.73 15.62
CA GLU A 43 11.83 -12.20 15.74
C GLU A 43 11.22 -12.64 17.08
N SER A 44 11.45 -11.90 18.16
CA SER A 44 10.80 -12.10 19.46
C SER A 44 9.32 -11.76 19.43
N GLU A 45 8.94 -10.63 18.81
CA GLU A 45 7.54 -10.24 18.59
C GLU A 45 6.85 -11.28 17.69
N ARG A 46 7.52 -11.77 16.64
CA ARG A 46 7.03 -12.88 15.80
C ARG A 46 6.72 -14.15 16.60
N SER A 47 7.55 -14.52 17.58
CA SER A 47 7.28 -15.65 18.48
C SER A 47 6.12 -15.39 19.44
N GLU A 48 5.85 -14.13 19.82
CA GLU A 48 4.71 -13.75 20.67
C GLU A 48 3.40 -13.69 19.87
N TYR A 49 3.44 -13.32 18.59
CA TYR A 49 2.29 -13.32 17.68
C TYR A 49 1.88 -14.73 17.23
N GLU A 50 2.76 -15.73 17.31
CA GLU A 50 2.41 -17.15 17.14
C GLU A 50 1.54 -17.70 18.29
N THR A 51 1.48 -17.01 19.42
CA THR A 51 0.60 -17.38 20.55
C THR A 51 -0.80 -16.77 20.45
N ARG A 52 -1.64 -17.49 19.67
CA ARG A 52 -3.09 -17.69 19.83
C ARG A 52 -3.92 -16.44 20.16
N VAL A 53 -4.43 -15.77 19.12
CA VAL A 53 -5.79 -15.23 19.22
C VAL A 53 -6.71 -16.46 19.29
N PRO A 54 -7.37 -16.73 20.42
CA PRO A 54 -8.31 -17.85 20.48
C PRO A 54 -9.39 -17.64 19.42
N LEU A 55 -9.66 -18.69 18.63
CA LEU A 55 -10.77 -18.65 17.68
C LEU A 55 -12.04 -18.31 18.47
N PRO A 56 -12.82 -17.31 18.05
CA PRO A 56 -14.07 -17.00 18.69
C PRO A 56 -14.97 -18.26 18.67
N GLU A 57 -15.76 -18.45 19.73
CA GLU A 57 -16.72 -19.56 19.80
C GLU A 57 -17.62 -19.57 18.56
N GLN A 58 -17.87 -20.77 18.01
CA GLN A 58 -18.68 -20.90 16.81
C GLN A 58 -20.12 -20.46 17.09
N THR A 59 -20.62 -19.56 16.26
CA THR A 59 -22.04 -19.18 16.24
C THR A 59 -22.88 -20.29 15.61
N THR A 60 -24.19 -20.35 15.93
CA THR A 60 -25.12 -21.33 15.33
C THR A 60 -25.10 -21.27 13.80
N ALA A 61 -25.05 -20.08 13.21
CA ALA A 61 -24.94 -19.90 11.76
C ALA A 61 -23.65 -20.50 11.18
N GLN A 62 -22.54 -20.44 11.91
CA GLN A 62 -21.28 -21.05 11.47
C GLN A 62 -21.29 -22.58 11.55
N VAL A 63 -22.04 -23.16 12.50
CA VAL A 63 -22.25 -24.60 12.60
C VAL A 63 -23.10 -25.08 11.41
N GLU A 64 -24.21 -24.40 11.12
CA GLU A 64 -25.05 -24.70 9.96
C GLU A 64 -24.26 -24.61 8.64
N SER A 65 -23.44 -23.57 8.47
CA SER A 65 -22.56 -23.45 7.30
C SER A 65 -21.54 -24.58 7.21
N ASN A 66 -21.01 -25.08 8.32
CA ASN A 66 -20.08 -26.21 8.33
C ASN A 66 -20.78 -27.53 8.01
N ASP A 67 -22.00 -27.75 8.51
CA ASP A 67 -22.81 -28.92 8.20
C ASP A 67 -23.20 -28.95 6.72
N GLU A 68 -23.56 -27.79 6.15
CA GLU A 68 -23.83 -27.65 4.72
C GLU A 68 -22.57 -27.91 3.88
N PHE A 69 -21.43 -27.31 4.26
CA PHE A 69 -20.15 -27.57 3.60
C PHE A 69 -19.77 -29.05 3.65
N THR A 70 -19.93 -29.67 4.83
CA THR A 70 -19.68 -31.10 5.02
C THR A 70 -20.62 -31.91 4.15
N ARG A 71 -21.91 -31.58 4.06
CA ARG A 71 -22.87 -32.29 3.20
C ARG A 71 -22.48 -32.22 1.72
N VAL A 72 -21.99 -31.08 1.24
CA VAL A 72 -21.55 -30.91 -0.16
C VAL A 72 -20.33 -31.78 -0.49
N TYR A 73 -19.36 -31.86 0.44
CA TYR A 73 -18.10 -32.58 0.23
C TYR A 73 -18.04 -33.96 0.89
N THR A 74 -19.10 -34.40 1.58
CA THR A 74 -19.19 -35.77 2.08
C THR A 74 -19.36 -36.68 0.87
N PRO A 75 -18.49 -37.69 0.67
CA PRO A 75 -18.58 -38.55 -0.49
C PRO A 75 -19.95 -39.23 -0.56
N THR A 76 -20.79 -38.81 -1.50
CA THR A 76 -21.86 -39.70 -1.97
C THR A 76 -21.18 -40.86 -2.68
N SER A 77 -21.72 -42.07 -2.56
CA SER A 77 -21.10 -43.31 -3.06
C SER A 77 -20.72 -43.28 -4.56
N SER A 78 -21.27 -42.36 -5.35
CA SER A 78 -20.91 -42.09 -6.75
C SER A 78 -19.55 -41.41 -6.92
N PHE A 79 -19.08 -40.62 -5.94
CA PHE A 79 -17.81 -39.88 -5.97
C PHE A 79 -16.60 -40.84 -6.04
N ARG A 80 -16.62 -41.92 -5.26
CA ARG A 80 -15.57 -42.96 -5.28
C ARG A 80 -15.52 -43.74 -6.60
N SER A 81 -16.68 -43.97 -7.23
CA SER A 81 -16.78 -44.87 -8.37
C SER A 81 -16.23 -44.30 -9.68
N SER A 82 -16.30 -42.99 -9.89
CA SER A 82 -15.89 -42.39 -11.18
C SER A 82 -14.37 -42.28 -11.32
N VAL A 83 -13.67 -42.05 -10.20
CA VAL A 83 -12.20 -42.03 -10.14
C VAL A 83 -11.65 -43.45 -10.09
N SER A 84 -12.22 -44.33 -9.25
CA SER A 84 -11.81 -45.75 -9.22
C SER A 84 -12.07 -46.47 -10.55
N ASN A 85 -13.22 -46.29 -11.22
CA ASN A 85 -13.52 -47.00 -12.47
C ASN A 85 -12.65 -46.54 -13.66
N ARG A 86 -12.11 -45.31 -13.65
CA ARG A 86 -11.14 -44.85 -14.68
C ARG A 86 -9.73 -45.41 -14.44
N LEU A 87 -9.40 -45.77 -13.21
CA LEU A 87 -8.11 -46.33 -12.83
C LEU A 87 -8.10 -47.87 -12.91
N GLN A 88 -9.26 -48.53 -12.78
CA GLN A 88 -9.39 -49.98 -13.02
C GLN A 88 -9.28 -50.39 -14.50
N SER A 89 -9.42 -49.47 -15.44
CA SER A 89 -9.07 -49.75 -16.84
C SER A 89 -7.55 -49.79 -17.10
N ASP A 90 -6.73 -49.43 -16.10
CA ASP A 90 -5.27 -49.57 -16.08
C ASP A 90 -4.84 -50.34 -14.80
N GLU A 91 -5.48 -51.48 -14.50
CA GLU A 91 -5.10 -52.29 -13.34
C GLU A 91 -4.11 -53.41 -13.69
N SER A 92 -2.86 -53.19 -13.30
CA SER A 92 -2.01 -54.24 -12.77
C SER A 92 -1.27 -53.78 -11.52
N ALA A 93 -1.97 -53.45 -10.43
CA ALA A 93 -1.42 -53.47 -9.06
C ALA A 93 -2.51 -53.22 -7.99
N GLY A 94 -2.85 -54.27 -7.24
CA GLY A 94 -3.85 -54.24 -6.16
C GLY A 94 -3.36 -53.67 -4.82
N GLU A 95 -2.48 -52.67 -4.82
CA GLU A 95 -2.05 -51.93 -3.62
C GLU A 95 -2.24 -50.39 -3.74
N ASP A 96 -2.64 -49.88 -4.91
CA ASP A 96 -2.66 -48.45 -5.23
C ASP A 96 -3.86 -47.65 -4.68
N ALA A 97 -4.95 -48.27 -4.24
CA ALA A 97 -6.15 -47.53 -3.84
C ALA A 97 -5.94 -46.62 -2.59
N ALA A 98 -5.05 -47.00 -1.67
CA ALA A 98 -4.67 -46.16 -0.53
C ALA A 98 -3.63 -45.10 -0.92
N GLN A 99 -2.83 -45.35 -1.96
CA GLN A 99 -1.79 -44.45 -2.48
C GLN A 99 -2.37 -43.40 -3.45
N LEU A 100 -3.51 -43.70 -4.08
CA LEU A 100 -4.32 -42.81 -4.90
C LEU A 100 -5.16 -41.83 -4.06
N HIS A 101 -5.63 -42.26 -2.89
CA HIS A 101 -6.22 -41.33 -1.90
C HIS A 101 -5.19 -40.30 -1.43
N LEU A 102 -3.90 -40.67 -1.44
CA LEU A 102 -2.77 -39.77 -1.22
C LEU A 102 -2.52 -38.82 -2.41
N GLN A 103 -2.80 -39.23 -3.66
CA GLN A 103 -2.70 -38.37 -4.84
C GLN A 103 -3.85 -37.36 -4.94
N GLU A 104 -5.08 -37.70 -4.57
CA GLU A 104 -6.17 -36.71 -4.40
C GLU A 104 -5.80 -35.65 -3.33
N THR A 105 -5.06 -36.05 -2.27
CA THR A 105 -4.53 -35.12 -1.27
C THR A 105 -3.24 -34.40 -1.65
N THR A 106 -2.64 -34.65 -2.82
CA THR A 106 -1.50 -33.84 -3.30
C THR A 106 -1.91 -32.45 -3.75
N HIS A 107 -3.21 -32.23 -4.02
CA HIS A 107 -3.74 -30.88 -4.06
C HIS A 107 -3.90 -30.43 -2.61
N GLY A 108 -3.01 -29.55 -2.15
CA GLY A 108 -3.16 -28.95 -0.84
C GLY A 108 -4.54 -28.32 -0.73
N GLU A 109 -5.35 -28.78 0.21
CA GLU A 109 -6.70 -28.25 0.43
C GLU A 109 -6.69 -27.39 1.69
N ILE A 110 -7.41 -26.26 1.63
CA ILE A 110 -7.67 -25.42 2.80
C ILE A 110 -8.97 -25.92 3.46
N PRO A 111 -8.91 -26.44 4.70
CA PRO A 111 -10.10 -26.85 5.44
C PRO A 111 -11.07 -25.69 5.67
N PHE A 112 -12.35 -26.00 5.89
CA PHE A 112 -13.38 -25.00 6.17
C PHE A 112 -13.05 -24.11 7.37
N ASP A 113 -12.52 -24.69 8.44
CA ASP A 113 -12.11 -23.94 9.64
C ASP A 113 -10.90 -23.02 9.38
N SER A 114 -9.99 -23.44 8.48
CA SER A 114 -8.89 -22.59 8.04
C SER A 114 -9.41 -21.40 7.21
N MET A 115 -10.41 -21.60 6.36
CA MET A 115 -11.10 -20.49 5.67
C MET A 115 -11.77 -19.53 6.65
N ARG A 116 -12.39 -20.04 7.73
CA ARG A 116 -12.94 -19.18 8.80
C ARG A 116 -11.86 -18.32 9.44
N SER A 117 -10.69 -18.90 9.71
CA SER A 117 -9.53 -18.18 10.25
C SER A 117 -9.06 -17.09 9.29
N ILE A 118 -8.97 -17.39 7.99
CA ILE A 118 -8.60 -16.42 6.94
C ILE A 118 -9.54 -15.21 6.96
N PHE A 119 -10.86 -15.43 7.00
CA PHE A 119 -11.79 -14.30 7.03
C PHE A 119 -11.75 -13.52 8.34
N SER A 120 -11.49 -14.18 9.48
CA SER A 120 -11.25 -13.49 10.74
C SER A 120 -10.02 -12.57 10.67
N ASP A 121 -8.93 -13.06 10.08
CA ASP A 121 -7.71 -12.27 9.86
C ASP A 121 -7.97 -11.09 8.91
N LEU A 122 -8.70 -11.31 7.81
CA LEU A 122 -9.06 -10.23 6.89
C LEU A 122 -9.85 -9.12 7.60
N LYS A 123 -10.80 -9.47 8.46
CA LYS A 123 -11.57 -8.51 9.28
C LYS A 123 -10.67 -7.76 10.25
N PHE A 124 -9.75 -8.47 10.90
CA PHE A 124 -8.74 -7.87 11.78
C PHE A 124 -7.86 -6.86 11.03
N PHE A 125 -7.47 -7.18 9.79
CA PHE A 125 -6.70 -6.30 8.93
C PHE A 125 -7.53 -5.18 8.26
N GLY A 126 -8.81 -5.06 8.59
CA GLY A 126 -9.67 -3.96 8.16
C GLY A 126 -10.40 -4.21 6.83
N HIS A 127 -10.49 -5.45 6.35
CA HIS A 127 -11.41 -5.78 5.26
C HIS A 127 -12.84 -5.39 5.69
N PRO A 128 -13.55 -4.56 4.91
CA PRO A 128 -14.83 -4.03 5.31
C PRO A 128 -15.84 -5.18 5.44
N THR A 129 -16.33 -5.38 6.66
CA THR A 129 -17.55 -6.15 6.89
C THR A 129 -18.73 -5.22 6.63
N SER A 130 -19.75 -5.70 5.92
CA SER A 130 -21.06 -5.05 5.78
C SER A 130 -21.16 -3.75 4.96
N LYS A 131 -20.14 -3.35 4.18
CA LYS A 131 -20.25 -2.17 3.30
C LYS A 131 -20.74 -2.56 1.89
N LEU A 132 -21.81 -1.90 1.43
CA LEU A 132 -22.20 -1.91 0.04
C LEU A 132 -21.35 -0.88 -0.75
N PRO A 133 -20.96 -1.19 -2.00
CA PRO A 133 -21.21 -2.44 -2.73
C PRO A 133 -20.38 -3.61 -2.19
N ARG A 134 -20.96 -4.81 -2.22
CA ARG A 134 -20.30 -6.07 -1.86
C ARG A 134 -19.29 -6.45 -2.94
N GLY A 135 -18.07 -6.79 -2.54
CA GLY A 135 -17.01 -7.20 -3.46
C GLY A 135 -17.12 -8.65 -3.91
N HIS A 136 -16.18 -9.10 -4.74
CA HIS A 136 -16.01 -10.49 -5.12
C HIS A 136 -14.89 -11.15 -4.32
N PHE A 137 -15.11 -12.41 -3.94
CA PHE A 137 -14.05 -13.33 -3.54
C PHE A 137 -13.63 -14.14 -4.77
N VAL A 138 -12.32 -14.22 -5.03
CA VAL A 138 -11.79 -14.99 -6.15
C VAL A 138 -10.66 -15.89 -5.69
N ASP A 139 -10.69 -17.16 -6.12
CA ASP A 139 -9.66 -18.17 -5.81
C ASP A 139 -8.97 -18.63 -7.10
N LEU A 140 -7.64 -18.44 -7.17
CA LEU A 140 -6.81 -18.82 -8.32
C LEU A 140 -6.19 -20.21 -8.09
N GLY A 141 -6.58 -21.18 -8.91
CA GLY A 141 -6.26 -22.60 -8.69
C GLY A 141 -7.23 -23.22 -7.70
N SER A 142 -8.53 -23.07 -7.96
CA SER A 142 -9.57 -23.39 -6.97
C SER A 142 -9.75 -24.89 -6.69
N GLY A 143 -9.13 -25.78 -7.48
CA GLY A 143 -9.30 -27.22 -7.38
C GLY A 143 -10.78 -27.62 -7.43
N VAL A 144 -11.21 -28.43 -6.46
CA VAL A 144 -12.62 -28.85 -6.30
C VAL A 144 -13.53 -27.77 -5.68
N GLY A 145 -13.07 -26.52 -5.59
CA GLY A 145 -13.88 -25.35 -5.25
C GLY A 145 -14.13 -25.09 -3.76
N ARG A 146 -13.42 -25.80 -2.86
CA ARG A 146 -13.67 -25.71 -1.41
C ARG A 146 -13.54 -24.30 -0.84
N PRO A 147 -12.47 -23.52 -1.11
CA PRO A 147 -12.39 -22.15 -0.62
C PRO A 147 -13.52 -21.26 -1.12
N VAL A 148 -13.91 -21.42 -2.39
CA VAL A 148 -14.99 -20.65 -3.04
C VAL A 148 -16.34 -20.94 -2.38
N ILE A 149 -16.67 -22.23 -2.18
CA ILE A 149 -17.90 -22.63 -1.48
C ILE A 149 -17.86 -22.16 -0.03
N ALA A 150 -16.74 -22.34 0.68
CA ALA A 150 -16.60 -21.87 2.06
C ALA A 150 -16.81 -20.35 2.16
N ALA A 151 -16.24 -19.56 1.25
CA ALA A 151 -16.44 -18.11 1.18
C ALA A 151 -17.93 -17.75 1.01
N SER A 152 -18.65 -18.45 0.13
CA SER A 152 -20.07 -18.19 -0.11
C SER A 152 -20.95 -18.43 1.13
N LEU A 153 -20.57 -19.42 1.96
CA LEU A 153 -21.29 -19.83 3.17
C LEU A 153 -20.91 -19.00 4.40
N LEU A 154 -19.63 -18.64 4.54
CA LEU A 154 -19.11 -17.90 5.69
C LEU A 154 -19.34 -16.39 5.59
N GLU A 155 -19.33 -15.84 4.37
CA GLU A 155 -19.31 -14.41 4.13
C GLU A 155 -20.51 -13.97 3.25
N LYS A 156 -21.69 -14.50 3.61
CA LYS A 156 -23.00 -14.27 2.96
C LYS A 156 -23.45 -12.82 2.85
N GLU A 157 -22.83 -11.90 3.59
CA GLU A 157 -23.14 -10.46 3.55
C GLU A 157 -22.03 -9.64 2.91
N ASN A 158 -20.85 -10.22 2.69
CA ASN A 158 -19.66 -9.48 2.24
C ASN A 158 -19.34 -9.70 0.76
N PHE A 159 -19.63 -10.90 0.21
CA PHE A 159 -19.30 -11.21 -1.20
C PHE A 159 -20.52 -11.34 -2.09
N SER A 160 -20.64 -10.46 -3.10
CA SER A 160 -21.69 -10.56 -4.13
C SER A 160 -21.43 -11.70 -5.10
N LYS A 161 -20.16 -12.11 -5.28
CA LYS A 161 -19.76 -13.31 -6.02
C LYS A 161 -18.56 -13.99 -5.36
N CYS A 162 -18.51 -15.30 -5.49
CA CYS A 162 -17.39 -16.18 -5.16
C CYS A 162 -17.01 -16.95 -6.43
N ILE A 163 -15.80 -16.72 -6.94
CA ILE A 163 -15.38 -17.22 -8.25
C ILE A 163 -14.14 -18.10 -8.07
N GLY A 164 -14.17 -19.32 -8.61
CA GLY A 164 -12.98 -20.16 -8.73
C GLY A 164 -12.48 -20.22 -10.16
N VAL A 165 -11.16 -20.12 -10.36
CA VAL A 165 -10.51 -20.35 -11.67
C VAL A 165 -9.66 -21.62 -11.56
N GLU A 166 -9.95 -22.61 -12.40
CA GLU A 166 -9.28 -23.90 -12.38
C GLU A 166 -8.92 -24.37 -13.80
N LEU A 167 -7.66 -24.79 -13.98
CA LEU A 167 -7.14 -25.24 -15.27
C LEU A 167 -7.58 -26.68 -15.58
N LEU A 168 -7.56 -27.57 -14.57
CA LEU A 168 -7.86 -28.98 -14.75
C LEU A 168 -9.37 -29.21 -14.85
N ALA A 169 -9.82 -29.67 -16.02
CA ALA A 169 -11.23 -29.85 -16.33
C ALA A 169 -11.97 -30.82 -15.38
N ASP A 170 -11.30 -31.88 -14.92
CA ASP A 170 -11.92 -32.81 -13.98
C ASP A 170 -12.18 -32.14 -12.61
N LEU A 171 -11.20 -31.40 -12.06
CA LEU A 171 -11.37 -30.65 -10.80
C LEU A 171 -12.42 -29.53 -10.93
N HIS A 172 -12.44 -28.81 -12.05
CA HIS A 172 -13.48 -27.83 -12.36
C HIS A 172 -14.88 -28.48 -12.42
N GLY A 173 -14.98 -29.65 -13.04
CA GLY A 173 -16.22 -30.43 -13.12
C GLY A 173 -16.74 -30.79 -11.73
N GLU A 174 -15.85 -31.20 -10.83
CA GLU A 174 -16.18 -31.47 -9.43
C GLU A 174 -16.60 -30.22 -8.67
N ALA A 175 -15.89 -29.11 -8.83
CA ALA A 175 -16.26 -27.84 -8.21
C ALA A 175 -17.66 -27.38 -8.67
N THR A 176 -17.94 -27.52 -9.96
CA THR A 176 -19.25 -27.22 -10.54
C THR A 176 -20.33 -28.12 -9.97
N ALA A 177 -20.09 -29.43 -9.89
CA ALA A 177 -21.03 -30.38 -9.28
C ALA A 177 -21.27 -30.06 -7.78
N ALA A 178 -20.23 -29.70 -7.04
CA ALA A 178 -20.33 -29.30 -5.64
C ALA A 178 -21.20 -28.04 -5.47
N SER A 179 -21.07 -27.03 -6.34
CA SER A 179 -21.96 -25.85 -6.29
C SER A 179 -23.42 -26.19 -6.55
N GLN A 180 -23.71 -27.14 -7.43
CA GLN A 180 -25.09 -27.59 -7.70
C GLN A 180 -25.73 -28.33 -6.52
N LEU A 181 -24.91 -28.87 -5.60
CA LEU A 181 -25.38 -29.55 -4.40
C LEU A 181 -25.64 -28.62 -3.22
N LEU A 182 -25.23 -27.34 -3.29
CA LEU A 182 -25.57 -26.35 -2.26
C LEU A 182 -27.10 -26.24 -2.16
N VAL A 183 -27.64 -26.45 -0.95
CA VAL A 183 -29.11 -26.55 -0.73
C VAL A 183 -29.77 -25.19 -0.87
N VAL A 184 -28.97 -24.12 -0.77
CA VAL A 184 -29.29 -22.83 -1.37
C VAL A 184 -29.19 -22.97 -2.90
N ALA A 185 -30.12 -23.71 -3.52
CA ALA A 185 -30.13 -24.06 -4.94
C ALA A 185 -30.26 -22.86 -5.91
N GLU A 186 -30.23 -21.63 -5.38
CA GLU A 186 -30.27 -20.36 -6.11
C GLU A 186 -29.16 -19.40 -5.66
N ASP A 187 -28.08 -19.91 -5.03
CA ASP A 187 -26.92 -19.07 -4.72
C ASP A 187 -26.09 -18.82 -6.00
N ASP A 188 -26.61 -17.93 -6.84
CA ASP A 188 -26.02 -17.45 -8.08
C ASP A 188 -24.67 -16.70 -7.89
N ARG A 189 -24.24 -16.56 -6.64
CA ARG A 189 -22.96 -15.96 -6.26
C ARG A 189 -21.80 -16.90 -6.53
N VAL A 190 -21.99 -18.22 -6.53
CA VAL A 190 -20.91 -19.19 -6.75
C VAL A 190 -20.76 -19.49 -8.24
N SER A 191 -19.54 -19.33 -8.77
CA SER A 191 -19.23 -19.70 -10.15
C SER A 191 -17.81 -20.25 -10.30
N PHE A 192 -17.63 -21.13 -11.28
CA PHE A 192 -16.33 -21.74 -11.59
C PHE A 192 -16.00 -21.59 -13.06
N ILE A 193 -14.77 -21.19 -13.33
CA ILE A 193 -14.26 -21.00 -14.68
C ILE A 193 -13.22 -22.09 -14.97
N ASN A 194 -13.42 -22.84 -16.04
CA ASN A 194 -12.42 -23.76 -16.56
C ASN A 194 -11.48 -23.02 -17.51
N GLY A 195 -10.21 -22.92 -17.16
CA GLY A 195 -9.21 -22.30 -18.02
C GLY A 195 -7.98 -21.81 -17.25
N GLY A 196 -6.98 -21.36 -18.01
CA GLY A 196 -5.75 -20.81 -17.45
C GLY A 196 -5.98 -19.46 -16.76
N ILE A 197 -5.35 -19.26 -15.61
CA ILE A 197 -5.40 -18.01 -14.84
C ILE A 197 -5.04 -16.78 -15.69
N MET A 198 -4.04 -16.91 -16.56
CA MET A 198 -3.53 -15.82 -17.41
C MET A 198 -4.27 -15.68 -18.74
N GLU A 199 -5.33 -16.45 -18.99
CA GLU A 199 -6.14 -16.22 -20.18
C GLU A 199 -6.84 -14.87 -20.09
N LYS A 200 -6.79 -14.08 -21.17
CA LYS A 200 -7.22 -12.67 -21.17
C LYS A 200 -8.64 -12.46 -20.62
N HIS A 201 -9.56 -13.39 -20.86
CA HIS A 201 -10.91 -13.29 -20.34
C HIS A 201 -10.99 -13.60 -18.84
N ASN A 202 -10.17 -14.53 -18.34
CA ASN A 202 -10.06 -14.86 -16.92
C ASN A 202 -9.41 -13.73 -16.13
N VAL A 203 -8.33 -13.13 -16.65
CA VAL A 203 -7.68 -11.96 -16.05
C VAL A 203 -8.67 -10.81 -15.84
N ARG A 204 -9.54 -10.54 -16.83
CA ARG A 204 -10.58 -9.52 -16.69
C ARG A 204 -11.59 -9.80 -15.59
N VAL A 205 -11.82 -11.08 -15.26
CA VAL A 205 -12.74 -11.47 -14.20
C VAL A 205 -12.05 -11.36 -12.85
N TRP A 206 -10.88 -11.98 -12.68
CA TRP A 206 -10.23 -12.04 -11.36
C TRP A 206 -9.50 -10.75 -11.00
N ALA A 207 -8.90 -10.05 -11.97
CA ALA A 207 -8.23 -8.76 -11.79
C ALA A 207 -9.20 -7.57 -11.97
N SER A 208 -10.51 -7.80 -11.76
CA SER A 208 -11.54 -6.77 -11.79
C SER A 208 -11.43 -5.83 -10.58
N THR A 209 -11.90 -4.59 -10.75
CA THR A 209 -12.09 -3.63 -9.65
C THR A 209 -13.12 -4.09 -8.61
N ASP A 210 -13.98 -5.04 -8.97
CA ASP A 210 -14.98 -5.62 -8.05
C ASP A 210 -14.37 -6.68 -7.12
N THR A 211 -13.19 -7.22 -7.45
CA THR A 211 -12.50 -8.22 -6.62
C THR A 211 -11.97 -7.58 -5.36
N SER A 212 -12.59 -7.89 -4.21
CA SER A 212 -12.16 -7.35 -2.91
C SER A 212 -11.22 -8.29 -2.17
N VAL A 213 -11.28 -9.60 -2.44
CA VAL A 213 -10.38 -10.62 -1.89
C VAL A 213 -9.95 -11.58 -2.99
N LEU A 214 -8.65 -11.70 -3.20
CA LEU A 214 -8.01 -12.65 -4.09
C LEU A 214 -7.21 -13.67 -3.26
N LEU A 215 -7.59 -14.93 -3.33
CA LEU A 215 -6.86 -16.06 -2.75
C LEU A 215 -5.99 -16.72 -3.84
N ILE A 216 -4.74 -16.99 -3.50
CA ILE A 216 -3.76 -17.66 -4.36
C ILE A 216 -3.18 -18.83 -3.56
N HIS A 217 -3.82 -19.99 -3.72
CA HIS A 217 -3.38 -21.24 -3.11
C HIS A 217 -2.57 -22.09 -4.10
N GLY A 218 -1.47 -21.51 -4.59
CA GLY A 218 -0.65 -22.09 -5.65
C GLY A 218 0.72 -22.56 -5.18
N HIS A 219 0.81 -23.53 -4.28
CA HIS A 219 2.13 -24.08 -3.87
C HIS A 219 2.91 -24.64 -5.08
N CYS A 220 2.21 -25.00 -6.15
CA CYS A 220 2.77 -25.54 -7.39
C CYS A 220 2.82 -24.51 -8.54
N PHE A 221 2.55 -23.22 -8.29
CA PHE A 221 2.66 -22.22 -9.34
C PHE A 221 4.13 -21.90 -9.61
N GLY A 222 4.55 -22.04 -10.88
CA GLY A 222 5.89 -21.66 -11.30
C GLY A 222 6.12 -20.15 -11.17
N ASP A 223 7.38 -19.76 -11.01
CA ASP A 223 7.79 -18.36 -10.83
C ASP A 223 7.27 -17.43 -11.94
N ASP A 224 7.22 -17.91 -13.19
CA ASP A 224 6.70 -17.16 -14.33
C ASP A 224 5.20 -16.83 -14.15
N LEU A 225 4.40 -17.78 -13.68
CA LEU A 225 2.98 -17.57 -13.42
C LEU A 225 2.78 -16.58 -12.28
N ILE A 226 3.53 -16.73 -11.18
CA ILE A 226 3.49 -15.81 -10.04
C ILE A 226 3.91 -14.39 -10.43
N SER A 227 4.94 -14.26 -11.27
CA SER A 227 5.40 -12.98 -11.82
C SER A 227 4.30 -12.32 -12.66
N ASN A 228 3.65 -13.08 -13.55
CA ASN A 228 2.56 -12.59 -14.39
C ASN A 228 1.33 -12.17 -13.55
N ILE A 229 0.95 -12.96 -12.53
CA ILE A 229 -0.11 -12.58 -11.59
C ILE A 229 0.26 -11.27 -10.87
N SER A 230 1.52 -11.14 -10.43
CA SER A 230 2.00 -9.95 -9.70
C SER A 230 1.90 -8.66 -10.52
N GLN A 231 2.01 -8.74 -11.86
CA GLN A 231 1.85 -7.60 -12.76
C GLN A 231 0.37 -7.18 -12.86
N GLU A 232 -0.53 -8.16 -12.99
CA GLU A 232 -1.97 -7.93 -13.16
C GLU A 232 -2.68 -7.46 -11.87
N ILE A 233 -2.09 -7.70 -10.69
CA ILE A 233 -2.61 -7.20 -9.39
C ILE A 233 -2.79 -5.68 -9.36
N SER A 234 -2.03 -4.95 -10.18
CA SER A 234 -2.16 -3.50 -10.29
C SER A 234 -3.56 -3.06 -10.76
N SER A 235 -4.30 -3.92 -11.46
CA SER A 235 -5.67 -3.72 -11.93
C SER A 235 -6.74 -3.88 -10.83
N LEU A 236 -6.40 -4.51 -9.70
CA LEU A 236 -7.30 -4.58 -8.55
C LEU A 236 -7.54 -3.18 -7.97
N ALA A 237 -8.73 -2.96 -7.40
CA ALA A 237 -9.05 -1.72 -6.73
C ALA A 237 -8.15 -1.51 -5.49
N PRO A 238 -7.67 -0.28 -5.22
CA PRO A 238 -7.04 0.04 -3.94
C PRO A 238 -7.91 -0.36 -2.75
N GLY A 239 -7.30 -0.93 -1.73
CA GLY A 239 -7.95 -1.52 -0.56
C GLY A 239 -8.25 -3.01 -0.67
N SER A 240 -8.20 -3.59 -1.88
CA SER A 240 -8.43 -5.04 -2.09
C SER A 240 -7.36 -5.88 -1.41
N PHE A 241 -7.74 -7.07 -0.94
CA PHE A 241 -6.84 -7.98 -0.24
C PHE A 241 -6.37 -9.10 -1.15
N VAL A 242 -5.10 -9.46 -1.01
CA VAL A 242 -4.49 -10.61 -1.66
C VAL A 242 -3.92 -11.52 -0.58
N VAL A 243 -4.38 -12.77 -0.56
CA VAL A 243 -3.92 -13.80 0.37
C VAL A 243 -3.19 -14.84 -0.45
N SER A 244 -1.87 -14.95 -0.29
CA SER A 244 -1.07 -15.95 -0.99
C SER A 244 -0.45 -16.95 -0.02
N THR A 245 -0.37 -18.20 -0.44
CA THR A 245 0.29 -19.24 0.34
C THR A 245 1.78 -19.35 0.03
N SER A 246 2.57 -19.82 0.98
CA SER A 246 4.02 -20.09 0.88
C SER A 246 4.90 -18.84 0.75
N SER A 247 4.62 -17.93 -0.17
CA SER A 247 5.39 -16.70 -0.38
C SER A 247 4.50 -15.50 -0.70
N PRO A 248 4.90 -14.28 -0.27
CA PRO A 248 4.19 -13.07 -0.65
C PRO A 248 4.48 -12.73 -2.12
N LEU A 249 3.51 -12.08 -2.77
CA LEU A 249 3.67 -11.59 -4.13
C LEU A 249 4.55 -10.33 -4.12
N ARG A 250 5.47 -10.26 -5.09
CA ARG A 250 6.41 -9.16 -5.24
C ARG A 250 5.81 -8.12 -6.18
N SER A 251 5.12 -7.15 -5.62
CA SER A 251 4.57 -6.03 -6.39
C SER A 251 4.68 -4.73 -5.58
N PRO A 252 5.15 -3.62 -6.16
CA PRO A 252 5.16 -2.31 -5.47
C PRO A 252 3.74 -1.79 -5.20
N SER A 253 2.73 -2.43 -5.81
CA SER A 253 1.31 -2.16 -5.60
C SER A 253 0.73 -2.84 -4.36
N LEU A 254 1.51 -3.66 -3.64
CA LEU A 254 1.05 -4.42 -2.49
C LEU A 254 1.81 -4.03 -1.22
N GLN A 255 1.08 -3.90 -0.12
CA GLN A 255 1.63 -3.78 1.22
C GLN A 255 1.41 -5.10 1.97
N LEU A 256 2.47 -5.69 2.52
CA LEU A 256 2.35 -6.83 3.43
C LEU A 256 1.82 -6.37 4.78
N LEU A 257 0.68 -6.93 5.19
CA LEU A 257 0.02 -6.63 6.46
C LEU A 257 0.42 -7.62 7.56
N GLY A 258 0.62 -8.88 7.20
CA GLY A 258 1.02 -9.92 8.15
C GLY A 258 1.20 -11.29 7.53
N VAL A 259 1.76 -12.18 8.33
CA VAL A 259 1.92 -13.60 8.01
C VAL A 259 1.24 -14.43 9.10
N ARG A 260 0.57 -15.51 8.69
CA ARG A 260 -0.03 -16.50 9.60
C ARG A 260 0.31 -17.90 9.14
N TYR A 261 0.14 -18.86 10.03
CA TYR A 261 0.21 -20.28 9.69
C TYR A 261 -1.18 -20.87 9.87
N ILE A 262 -1.63 -21.62 8.87
CA ILE A 262 -2.85 -22.41 8.95
C ILE A 262 -2.53 -23.88 8.76
N GLU A 263 -3.36 -24.74 9.33
CA GLU A 263 -3.33 -26.16 9.00
C GLU A 263 -4.04 -26.38 7.66
N THR A 264 -3.41 -27.19 6.81
CA THR A 264 -3.95 -27.65 5.52
C THR A 264 -3.90 -29.18 5.48
N SER A 265 -4.49 -29.80 4.45
CA SER A 265 -4.52 -31.27 4.33
C SER A 265 -3.15 -31.95 4.33
N TRP A 266 -2.09 -31.21 4.04
CA TRP A 266 -0.71 -31.69 3.85
C TRP A 266 0.27 -31.09 4.89
N GLY A 267 -0.26 -30.40 5.90
CA GLY A 267 0.49 -29.82 7.01
C GLY A 267 0.34 -28.30 7.14
N PRO A 268 1.16 -27.67 7.98
CA PRO A 268 1.10 -26.23 8.20
C PRO A 268 1.58 -25.46 6.96
N CYS A 269 0.83 -24.45 6.55
CA CYS A 269 1.15 -23.58 5.43
C CYS A 269 1.19 -22.11 5.89
N SER A 270 2.13 -21.33 5.38
CA SER A 270 2.18 -19.89 5.63
C SER A 270 1.21 -19.15 4.69
N LEU A 271 0.43 -18.24 5.26
CA LEU A 271 -0.41 -17.29 4.55
C LEU A 271 0.19 -15.90 4.67
N HIS A 272 0.29 -15.20 3.55
CA HIS A 272 0.76 -13.83 3.45
C HIS A 272 -0.44 -12.95 3.11
N TYR A 273 -0.81 -12.06 4.03
CA TYR A 273 -1.90 -11.10 3.83
C TYR A 273 -1.32 -9.82 3.29
N GLN A 274 -1.69 -9.45 2.07
CA GLN A 274 -1.29 -8.22 1.41
C GLN A 274 -2.51 -7.38 1.05
N GLN A 275 -2.35 -6.07 1.02
CA GLN A 275 -3.39 -5.16 0.55
C GLN A 275 -2.89 -4.36 -0.64
N ARG A 276 -3.74 -4.24 -1.66
CA ARG A 276 -3.55 -3.33 -2.79
C ARG A 276 -3.57 -1.91 -2.27
N ILE A 277 -2.42 -1.27 -2.24
CA ILE A 277 -2.28 0.15 -1.89
C ILE A 277 -2.56 0.99 -3.13
N ASN A 278 -2.89 2.26 -2.97
CA ASN A 278 -2.89 3.17 -4.11
C ASN A 278 -1.42 3.42 -4.51
N SER A 279 -0.95 2.70 -5.53
CA SER A 279 0.44 2.79 -5.98
C SER A 279 0.80 4.20 -6.40
N THR A 280 -0.14 5.00 -6.89
CA THR A 280 0.12 6.42 -7.21
C THR A 280 0.58 7.17 -5.97
N LEU A 281 -0.06 6.99 -4.81
CA LEU A 281 0.36 7.69 -3.58
C LEU A 281 1.74 7.25 -3.05
N ASN A 282 2.09 5.97 -3.18
CA ASN A 282 3.39 5.48 -2.71
C ASN A 282 4.51 5.69 -3.74
N GLN A 283 4.23 5.61 -5.04
CA GLN A 283 5.12 6.03 -6.12
C GLN A 283 5.42 7.53 -6.06
N LEU A 284 4.55 8.32 -5.44
CA LEU A 284 4.79 9.73 -5.14
C LEU A 284 5.65 9.96 -3.90
N SER A 285 5.78 8.97 -3.03
CA SER A 285 6.58 9.05 -1.80
C SER A 285 8.02 8.54 -1.98
N ASP A 286 8.26 7.75 -3.03
CA ASP A 286 9.59 7.28 -3.38
C ASP A 286 10.28 8.30 -4.31
N ASP A 287 11.50 8.73 -3.95
CA ASP A 287 12.36 9.71 -4.65
C ASP A 287 12.81 9.28 -6.08
N ASN A 288 12.06 8.40 -6.74
CA ASN A 288 12.43 7.89 -8.05
C ASN A 288 12.10 8.89 -9.16
N THR A 289 13.13 9.51 -9.72
CA THR A 289 13.04 10.50 -10.80
C THR A 289 12.32 9.99 -12.07
N ALA A 290 12.32 8.68 -12.32
CA ALA A 290 11.56 8.09 -13.43
C ALA A 290 10.04 8.12 -13.18
N ASP A 291 9.61 7.95 -11.93
CA ASP A 291 8.19 7.93 -11.55
C ASP A 291 7.64 9.35 -11.45
N GLN A 292 8.46 10.33 -11.03
CA GLN A 292 8.11 11.76 -11.12
C GLN A 292 7.79 12.18 -12.56
N ARG A 293 8.45 11.59 -13.57
CA ARG A 293 8.16 11.86 -14.98
C ARG A 293 6.83 11.27 -15.45
N LEU A 294 6.47 10.06 -15.02
CA LEU A 294 5.17 9.46 -15.32
C LEU A 294 4.02 10.26 -14.71
N VAL A 295 4.17 10.69 -13.46
CA VAL A 295 3.22 11.58 -12.78
C VAL A 295 3.07 12.88 -13.57
N ARG A 296 4.19 13.44 -14.04
CA ARG A 296 4.23 14.65 -14.86
C ARG A 296 3.51 14.51 -16.21
N GLU A 297 3.62 13.34 -16.84
CA GLU A 297 2.99 13.04 -18.14
C GLU A 297 1.51 12.65 -17.99
N SER A 298 1.08 12.24 -16.78
CA SER A 298 -0.28 11.77 -16.51
C SER A 298 -1.34 12.85 -16.27
N GLY A 299 -0.94 14.13 -16.18
CA GLY A 299 -1.88 15.24 -15.94
C GLY A 299 -2.42 15.34 -14.51
N VAL A 300 -1.80 14.64 -13.56
CA VAL A 300 -2.25 14.57 -12.16
C VAL A 300 -2.16 15.92 -11.46
N PHE A 301 -1.15 16.74 -11.77
CA PHE A 301 -1.01 18.07 -11.16
C PHE A 301 -2.18 18.97 -11.53
N GLU A 302 -2.56 18.97 -12.80
CA GLU A 302 -3.69 19.71 -13.34
C GLU A 302 -4.99 19.27 -12.65
N GLY A 303 -5.22 17.96 -12.52
CA GLY A 303 -6.38 17.43 -11.79
C GLY A 303 -6.42 17.85 -10.31
N VAL A 304 -5.27 17.84 -9.62
CA VAL A 304 -5.17 18.25 -8.21
C VAL A 304 -5.39 19.75 -8.04
N VAL A 305 -4.89 20.58 -8.95
CA VAL A 305 -5.16 22.04 -8.95
C VAL A 305 -6.64 22.31 -9.29
N ASP A 306 -7.21 21.60 -10.25
CA ASP A 306 -8.63 21.75 -10.64
C ASP A 306 -9.59 21.38 -9.51
N LEU A 307 -9.24 20.38 -8.68
CA LEU A 307 -9.99 20.03 -7.47
C LEU A 307 -10.09 21.20 -6.49
N LEU A 308 -9.06 22.05 -6.39
CA LEU A 308 -9.12 23.26 -5.55
C LEU A 308 -10.04 24.34 -6.13
N GLY A 309 -10.22 24.40 -7.45
CA GLY A 309 -10.99 25.45 -8.13
C GLY A 309 -12.50 25.21 -8.17
N GLY A 310 -12.97 24.07 -7.70
CA GLY A 310 -14.37 23.69 -7.82
C GLY A 310 -15.26 24.24 -6.70
N GLY A 311 -16.11 25.23 -7.01
CA GLY A 311 -17.13 25.71 -6.08
C GLY A 311 -18.29 24.71 -5.92
N GLY A 312 -18.51 24.20 -4.70
CA GLY A 312 -19.67 23.37 -4.33
C GLY A 312 -19.51 22.69 -2.97
N GLU A 313 -20.61 22.39 -2.27
CA GLU A 313 -20.58 21.72 -0.95
C GLU A 313 -19.98 20.31 -1.01
N GLN A 314 -20.25 19.57 -2.08
CA GLN A 314 -19.73 18.21 -2.31
C GLN A 314 -18.21 18.19 -2.53
N LYS A 315 -17.60 19.34 -2.87
CA LYS A 315 -16.16 19.48 -3.11
C LYS A 315 -15.34 19.82 -1.87
N ARG A 316 -15.99 20.01 -0.72
CA ARG A 316 -15.28 20.38 0.52
C ARG A 316 -14.41 19.23 1.05
N GLU A 317 -14.88 17.99 1.04
CA GLU A 317 -14.02 16.85 1.45
C GLU A 317 -12.85 16.63 0.48
N GLU A 318 -13.05 16.94 -0.80
CA GLU A 318 -12.00 16.86 -1.83
C GLU A 318 -10.89 17.90 -1.62
N LEU A 319 -11.19 19.05 -1.00
CA LEU A 319 -10.19 20.10 -0.69
C LEU A 319 -9.11 19.63 0.29
N GLU A 320 -9.47 18.86 1.32
CA GLU A 320 -8.50 18.37 2.30
C GLU A 320 -7.55 17.35 1.66
N VAL A 321 -8.09 16.47 0.81
CA VAL A 321 -7.33 15.49 0.04
C VAL A 321 -6.42 16.18 -0.99
N ALA A 322 -6.93 17.17 -1.71
CA ALA A 322 -6.16 17.94 -2.68
C ALA A 322 -5.01 18.71 -2.01
N ALA A 323 -5.25 19.37 -0.88
CA ALA A 323 -4.21 20.06 -0.14
C ALA A 323 -3.15 19.10 0.42
N ALA A 324 -3.56 17.94 0.98
CA ALA A 324 -2.61 16.93 1.46
C ALA A 324 -1.76 16.34 0.32
N LEU A 325 -2.36 16.09 -0.84
CA LEU A 325 -1.65 15.68 -2.05
C LEU A 325 -0.61 16.74 -2.46
N MET A 326 -0.98 18.02 -2.46
CA MET A 326 -0.04 19.10 -2.78
C MET A 326 1.14 19.16 -1.81
N VAL A 327 0.94 18.94 -0.51
CA VAL A 327 2.04 18.83 0.45
C VAL A 327 3.00 17.71 0.04
N ALA A 328 2.47 16.53 -0.28
CA ALA A 328 3.28 15.38 -0.68
C ALA A 328 4.08 15.68 -1.95
N PHE A 329 3.43 16.21 -3.00
CA PHE A 329 4.08 16.57 -4.26
C PHE A 329 5.15 17.67 -4.09
N ALA A 330 4.84 18.73 -3.35
CA ALA A 330 5.75 19.87 -3.19
C ALA A 330 6.97 19.49 -2.35
N SER A 331 6.80 18.57 -1.41
CA SER A 331 7.89 18.06 -0.58
C SER A 331 8.76 17.04 -1.31
N ALA A 332 8.25 16.38 -2.36
CA ALA A 332 8.97 15.35 -3.11
C ALA A 332 10.02 15.93 -4.07
N SER A 333 9.79 17.10 -4.69
CA SER A 333 10.84 17.80 -5.45
C SER A 333 10.55 19.28 -5.68
N GLU A 334 11.61 20.10 -5.74
CA GLU A 334 11.53 21.53 -6.08
C GLU A 334 10.86 21.77 -7.44
N GLU A 335 11.09 20.87 -8.40
CA GLU A 335 10.48 20.97 -9.73
C GLU A 335 8.96 20.70 -9.70
N SER A 336 8.50 19.76 -8.86
CA SER A 336 7.07 19.50 -8.64
C SER A 336 6.40 20.68 -7.96
N ALA A 337 7.04 21.25 -6.94
CA ALA A 337 6.56 22.47 -6.27
C ALA A 337 6.41 23.65 -7.25
N ARG A 338 7.42 23.89 -8.11
CA ARG A 338 7.35 24.93 -9.14
C ARG A 338 6.22 24.70 -10.12
N ARG A 339 6.08 23.49 -10.67
CA ARG A 339 5.02 23.21 -11.65
C ARG A 339 3.62 23.38 -11.06
N MET A 340 3.38 22.93 -9.83
CA MET A 340 2.09 23.15 -9.18
C MET A 340 1.80 24.64 -8.99
N ASN A 341 2.83 25.43 -8.65
CA ASN A 341 2.69 26.88 -8.57
C ASN A 341 2.40 27.52 -9.93
N ASP A 342 3.08 27.09 -11.00
CA ASP A 342 2.83 27.56 -12.37
C ASP A 342 1.41 27.25 -12.85
N LEU A 343 0.81 26.15 -12.36
CA LEU A 343 -0.59 25.80 -12.58
C LEU A 343 -1.57 26.63 -11.74
N GLY A 344 -1.09 27.48 -10.84
CA GLY A 344 -1.91 28.37 -10.00
C GLY A 344 -2.32 27.78 -8.65
N ALA A 345 -1.68 26.71 -8.18
CA ALA A 345 -2.02 26.06 -6.90
C ALA A 345 -1.99 27.02 -5.71
N SER A 346 -0.99 27.90 -5.62
CA SER A 346 -0.86 28.87 -4.52
C SER A 346 -2.04 29.84 -4.45
N GLY A 347 -2.46 30.37 -5.61
CA GLY A 347 -3.65 31.22 -5.71
C GLY A 347 -4.91 30.50 -5.24
N ARG A 348 -5.10 29.24 -5.66
CA ARG A 348 -6.25 28.42 -5.25
C ARG A 348 -6.25 28.10 -3.75
N LEU A 349 -5.10 27.77 -3.18
CA LEU A 349 -4.98 27.52 -1.74
C LEU A 349 -5.29 28.76 -0.91
N LEU A 350 -4.89 29.95 -1.39
CA LEU A 350 -5.26 31.22 -0.76
C LEU A 350 -6.76 31.50 -0.86
N GLU A 351 -7.39 31.21 -2.00
CA GLU A 351 -8.85 31.29 -2.15
C GLU A 351 -9.54 30.40 -1.09
N VAL A 352 -9.08 29.16 -0.91
CA VAL A 352 -9.62 28.22 0.11
C VAL A 352 -9.48 28.76 1.53
N LEU A 353 -8.40 29.47 1.86
CA LEU A 353 -8.22 30.09 3.17
C LEU A 353 -9.21 31.24 3.42
N MET A 354 -9.60 31.95 2.35
CA MET A 354 -10.56 33.05 2.38
C MET A 354 -12.02 32.60 2.27
N MET A 355 -12.30 31.35 1.88
CA MET A 355 -13.67 30.87 1.72
C MET A 355 -14.40 30.73 3.06
N ASP A 356 -15.61 31.29 3.12
CA ASP A 356 -16.52 31.12 4.25
C ASP A 356 -17.01 29.67 4.37
N GLY A 357 -17.11 29.18 5.61
CA GLY A 357 -17.58 27.83 5.92
C GLY A 357 -16.57 26.72 5.67
N VAL A 358 -15.31 27.04 5.40
CA VAL A 358 -14.20 26.07 5.39
C VAL A 358 -13.80 25.73 6.82
N SER A 359 -13.65 24.44 7.10
CA SER A 359 -13.27 23.93 8.42
C SER A 359 -11.82 24.30 8.77
N VAL A 360 -11.52 24.34 10.07
CA VAL A 360 -10.15 24.57 10.58
C VAL A 360 -9.15 23.57 10.01
N ARG A 361 -9.55 22.31 9.78
CA ARG A 361 -8.69 21.28 9.19
C ARG A 361 -8.32 21.58 7.75
N GLN A 362 -9.29 21.99 6.94
CA GLN A 362 -9.04 22.37 5.54
C GLN A 362 -8.16 23.62 5.44
N LYS A 363 -8.36 24.61 6.34
CA LYS A 363 -7.46 25.77 6.43
C LYS A 363 -6.04 25.35 6.82
N ALA A 364 -5.89 24.45 7.79
CA ALA A 364 -4.59 23.93 8.21
C ALA A 364 -3.87 23.13 7.09
N ALA A 365 -4.61 22.28 6.36
CA ALA A 365 -4.07 21.54 5.22
C ALA A 365 -3.62 22.49 4.11
N SER A 366 -4.40 23.54 3.83
CA SER A 366 -4.06 24.54 2.81
C SER A 366 -2.82 25.36 3.19
N LEU A 367 -2.67 25.72 4.47
CA LEU A 367 -1.46 26.37 4.99
C LEU A 367 -0.23 25.46 4.90
N ALA A 368 -0.38 24.16 5.21
CA ALA A 368 0.70 23.20 5.05
C ALA A 368 1.15 23.07 3.59
N ALA A 369 0.20 23.04 2.65
CA ALA A 369 0.47 22.99 1.22
C ALA A 369 1.20 24.26 0.73
N LEU A 370 0.74 25.45 1.17
CA LEU A 370 1.42 26.72 0.88
C LEU A 370 2.85 26.73 1.44
N SER A 371 3.06 26.24 2.65
CA SER A 371 4.40 26.15 3.25
C SER A 371 5.31 25.19 2.48
N ALA A 372 4.77 24.08 1.98
CA ALA A 372 5.52 23.13 1.17
C ALA A 372 5.91 23.74 -0.20
N LEU A 373 5.00 24.46 -0.85
CA LEU A 373 5.29 25.21 -2.09
C LEU A 373 6.33 26.32 -1.86
N ALA A 374 6.25 27.02 -0.73
CA ALA A 374 7.17 28.06 -0.31
C ALA A 374 8.57 27.55 0.08
N GLY A 375 8.78 26.23 0.21
CA GLY A 375 10.11 25.64 0.42
C GLY A 375 11.12 25.99 -0.69
N THR A 376 10.64 26.53 -1.82
CA THR A 376 11.45 27.01 -2.95
C THR A 376 11.56 28.54 -2.93
N ASN A 377 12.79 29.08 -3.06
CA ASN A 377 13.09 30.50 -2.82
C ASN A 377 12.29 31.50 -3.65
N ALA A 378 11.93 31.15 -4.89
CA ALA A 378 11.19 32.04 -5.77
C ALA A 378 9.72 32.19 -5.36
N ILE A 379 9.14 31.12 -4.81
CA ILE A 379 7.71 31.03 -4.48
C ILE A 379 7.44 31.61 -3.08
N ALA A 380 8.42 31.51 -2.17
CA ALA A 380 8.32 32.03 -0.81
C ALA A 380 7.97 33.53 -0.73
N VAL A 381 8.52 34.35 -1.64
CA VAL A 381 8.26 35.81 -1.67
C VAL A 381 6.82 36.08 -2.08
N GLU A 382 6.36 35.46 -3.19
CA GLU A 382 5.00 35.64 -3.69
C GLU A 382 3.95 35.17 -2.69
N ILE A 383 4.17 34.00 -2.06
CA ILE A 383 3.27 33.48 -1.03
C ILE A 383 3.31 34.37 0.23
N GLY A 384 4.49 34.87 0.61
CA GLY A 384 4.67 35.76 1.76
C GLY A 384 3.87 37.06 1.64
N GLU A 385 3.99 37.77 0.51
CA GLU A 385 3.26 39.02 0.26
C GLU A 385 1.74 38.82 0.33
N ARG A 386 1.23 37.73 -0.26
CA ARG A 386 -0.20 37.42 -0.24
C ARG A 386 -0.70 36.96 1.12
N LEU A 387 0.13 36.26 1.91
CA LEU A 387 -0.23 35.86 3.27
C LEU A 387 -0.24 37.05 4.22
N GLU A 388 0.65 38.03 4.06
CA GLU A 388 0.59 39.28 4.84
C GLU A 388 -0.71 40.04 4.59
N GLU A 389 -1.15 40.14 3.32
CA GLU A 389 -2.44 40.72 2.97
C GLU A 389 -3.61 39.94 3.60
N LEU A 390 -3.55 38.61 3.58
CA LEU A 390 -4.53 37.72 4.20
C LEU A 390 -4.60 37.92 5.72
N VAL A 391 -3.48 37.94 6.43
CA VAL A 391 -3.41 38.12 7.90
C VAL A 391 -4.09 39.41 8.33
N ASN A 392 -3.92 40.48 7.56
CA ASN A 392 -4.54 41.78 7.82
C ASN A 392 -6.08 41.78 7.64
N SER A 393 -6.63 40.79 6.93
CA SER A 393 -8.08 40.64 6.67
C SER A 393 -8.81 39.68 7.63
N LEU A 394 -8.07 38.90 8.43
CA LEU A 394 -8.61 37.81 9.25
C LEU A 394 -9.00 38.25 10.67
N SER A 395 -9.90 37.48 11.30
CA SER A 395 -10.25 37.67 12.72
C SER A 395 -9.07 37.31 13.65
N VAL A 396 -9.04 37.84 14.87
CA VAL A 396 -7.94 37.63 15.85
C VAL A 396 -7.63 36.14 16.12
N VAL A 397 -8.63 35.27 16.07
CA VAL A 397 -8.45 33.82 16.27
C VAL A 397 -7.79 33.17 15.05
N GLU A 398 -8.17 33.60 13.84
CA GLU A 398 -7.60 33.11 12.59
C GLU A 398 -6.18 33.66 12.36
N GLN A 399 -5.90 34.88 12.83
CA GLN A 399 -4.57 35.48 12.82
C GLN A 399 -3.54 34.64 13.59
N ASN A 400 -3.92 33.98 14.68
CA ASN A 400 -3.00 33.11 15.43
C ASN A 400 -2.61 31.85 14.65
N LEU A 401 -3.56 31.27 13.89
CA LEU A 401 -3.31 30.09 13.07
C LEU A 401 -2.45 30.42 11.85
N VAL A 402 -2.78 31.50 11.15
CA VAL A 402 -2.06 31.96 9.95
C VAL A 402 -0.71 32.57 10.32
N GLY A 403 -0.62 33.30 11.43
CA GLY A 403 0.61 33.92 11.93
C GLY A 403 1.72 32.91 12.25
N ALA A 404 1.37 31.71 12.73
CA ALA A 404 2.34 30.63 12.91
C ALA A 404 2.93 30.16 11.56
N THR A 405 2.12 30.07 10.51
CA THR A 405 2.57 29.71 9.16
C THR A 405 3.37 30.83 8.51
N VAL A 406 2.97 32.09 8.65
CA VAL A 406 3.76 33.25 8.17
C VAL A 406 5.13 33.27 8.84
N ASN A 407 5.19 33.07 10.16
CA ASN A 407 6.47 33.00 10.86
C ASN A 407 7.33 31.83 10.38
N LEU A 408 6.74 30.66 10.12
CA LEU A 408 7.46 29.52 9.57
C LEU A 408 8.00 29.80 8.16
N ILE A 409 7.19 30.39 7.28
CA ILE A 409 7.61 30.76 5.91
C ILE A 409 8.70 31.83 5.95
N SER A 410 8.58 32.84 6.82
CA SER A 410 9.62 33.85 7.04
C SER A 410 10.92 33.23 7.55
N VAL A 411 10.87 32.24 8.46
CA VAL A 411 12.05 31.51 8.94
C VAL A 411 12.69 30.68 7.83
N ILE A 412 11.89 30.02 6.99
CA ILE A 412 12.36 29.26 5.83
C ILE A 412 13.03 30.21 4.83
N TYR A 413 12.39 31.34 4.52
CA TYR A 413 12.91 32.38 3.64
C TYR A 413 14.23 32.96 4.16
N MET A 414 14.30 33.31 5.45
CA MET A 414 15.52 33.85 6.07
C MET A 414 16.65 32.82 6.13
N SER A 415 16.34 31.56 6.45
CA SER A 415 17.33 30.47 6.46
C SER A 415 17.89 30.20 5.06
N ASN A 416 17.04 30.29 4.04
CA ASN A 416 17.49 30.09 2.66
C ASN A 416 18.19 31.33 2.06
N GLN A 417 17.79 32.54 2.44
CA GLN A 417 18.54 33.77 2.18
C GLN A 417 19.95 33.70 2.77
N ALA A 418 20.09 33.19 4.00
CA ALA A 418 21.39 32.98 4.63
C ALA A 418 22.24 31.98 3.85
N LYS A 419 21.66 30.84 3.42
CA LYS A 419 22.33 29.84 2.56
C LYS A 419 22.71 30.39 1.18
N PHE A 420 21.86 31.23 0.60
CA PHE A 420 22.10 31.85 -0.70
C PHE A 420 23.20 32.92 -0.60
N LYS A 421 23.17 33.76 0.45
CA LYS A 421 24.23 34.73 0.75
C LYS A 421 25.55 34.01 1.03
N SER A 422 25.57 32.90 1.77
CA SER A 422 26.80 32.12 1.98
C SER A 422 27.33 31.48 0.70
N LYS A 423 26.45 31.03 -0.20
CA LYS A 423 26.84 30.47 -1.50
C LYS A 423 27.40 31.53 -2.45
N ILE A 424 26.77 32.70 -2.56
CA ILE A 424 27.31 33.85 -3.29
C ILE A 424 28.64 34.31 -2.70
N ARG A 425 28.75 34.34 -1.36
CA ARG A 425 29.99 34.72 -0.66
C ARG A 425 31.14 33.76 -0.98
N LEU A 426 30.88 32.45 -1.04
CA LEU A 426 31.85 31.43 -1.45
C LEU A 426 32.25 31.56 -2.93
N GLU A 427 31.29 31.68 -3.85
CA GLU A 427 31.56 31.84 -5.28
C GLU A 427 32.26 33.17 -5.61
N SER A 428 32.02 34.22 -4.81
CA SER A 428 32.72 35.51 -4.92
C SER A 428 34.14 35.45 -4.38
N ILE A 429 34.37 34.71 -3.29
CA ILE A 429 35.71 34.47 -2.74
C ILE A 429 36.56 33.63 -3.72
N GLU A 430 36.00 32.55 -4.27
CA GLU A 430 36.69 31.70 -5.25
C GLU A 430 37.01 32.45 -6.56
N ASN A 431 36.13 33.35 -7.01
CA ASN A 431 36.41 34.22 -8.16
C ASN A 431 37.48 35.30 -7.89
N LEU A 432 37.61 35.76 -6.65
CA LEU A 432 38.64 36.73 -6.26
C LEU A 432 40.02 36.07 -6.09
N GLU A 433 40.08 34.83 -5.58
CA GLU A 433 41.32 34.04 -5.51
C GLU A 433 41.89 33.72 -6.90
N GLY A 434 41.03 33.53 -7.91
CA GLY A 434 41.44 33.32 -9.30
C GLY A 434 42.03 34.54 -10.01
N GLN A 435 41.84 35.76 -9.47
CA GLN A 435 42.28 37.01 -10.10
C GLN A 435 43.52 37.64 -9.46
N GLY A 436 44.13 36.97 -8.46
CA GLY A 436 45.44 37.38 -7.91
C GLY A 436 45.44 38.72 -7.17
N TYR A 437 44.30 39.16 -6.65
CA TYR A 437 44.21 40.39 -5.86
C TYR A 437 44.49 40.12 -4.38
N ASP A 438 45.51 40.79 -3.84
CA ASP A 438 45.93 40.82 -2.44
C ASP A 438 44.97 41.65 -1.55
N VAL A 439 43.66 41.48 -1.79
CA VAL A 439 42.56 42.18 -1.09
C VAL A 439 42.05 41.33 0.09
N ALA A 440 42.49 40.08 0.18
CA ALA A 440 42.10 39.16 1.24
C ALA A 440 42.59 39.59 2.63
N GLU A 441 43.77 40.20 2.77
CA GLU A 441 44.25 40.70 4.07
C GLU A 441 43.51 41.97 4.52
N GLU A 442 43.23 42.93 3.63
CA GLU A 442 42.48 44.15 3.99
C GLU A 442 41.01 43.85 4.34
N LEU A 443 40.36 42.90 3.64
CA LEU A 443 39.01 42.47 4.00
C LEU A 443 38.98 41.65 5.30
N LEU A 444 40.02 40.87 5.61
CA LEU A 444 40.11 40.14 6.88
C LEU A 444 40.36 41.06 8.08
N VAL A 445 41.00 42.22 7.88
CA VAL A 445 41.14 43.26 8.90
C VAL A 445 39.80 43.96 9.13
N TYR A 446 39.07 44.30 8.07
CA TYR A 446 37.74 44.92 8.17
C TYR A 446 36.70 43.99 8.82
N LEU A 447 36.79 42.67 8.59
CA LEU A 447 35.87 41.67 9.14
C LEU A 447 36.18 41.25 10.57
N ARG A 448 37.36 41.56 11.12
CA ARG A 448 37.68 41.30 12.55
C ARG A 448 37.16 42.40 13.48
N GLU A 449 36.75 43.55 12.95
CA GLU A 449 36.27 44.68 13.75
C GLU A 449 34.74 44.67 13.96
N GLU A 450 33.96 43.84 13.25
CA GLU A 450 32.48 43.80 13.40
C GLU A 450 31.92 42.65 14.26
N ASP A 451 32.73 41.70 14.74
CA ASP A 451 32.27 40.61 15.64
C ASP A 451 32.32 41.00 17.14
N HIS A 452 31.76 42.17 17.46
CA HIS A 452 31.34 42.54 18.81
C HIS A 452 29.93 43.12 18.79
N ASP A 453 28.93 42.25 18.62
CA ASP A 453 27.75 42.11 19.50
C ASP A 453 26.86 40.93 19.07
#